data_AF-A0A2I0XJL8-F1
#
_entry.id   AF-A0A2I0XJL8-F1
#
_cell.length_a   1.000
_cell.length_b   1.000
_cell.length_c   1.000
_cell.angle_alpha   90.00
_cell.angle_beta   90.00
_cell.angle_gamma   90.00
#
_symmetry.space_group_name_H-M   'P 1'
#
loop_
_entity.id
_entity.type
_entity.pdbx_description
1 polymer ?
#
loop_
_entity_poly.entity_id
_entity_poly.type
_entity_poly.pdbx_seq_one_letter_code
_entity_poly.pdbx_strand_id
1 'polypeptide(L)' 'MANPDLDSGFVYNEQGNVNILRSTFFDVNSEVDNSVEEYLDRIISTLSEAIEEQLANVQWQIASGPRQG' A
#
# COMPACT_ATOMS: atom_id res chain seq x y z
N MET A 1 12.40 -7.58 -5.98
CA MET A 1 13.20 -7.00 -4.88
C MET A 1 12.66 -5.59 -4.71
N ALA A 2 12.01 -5.28 -3.58
CA ALA A 2 11.41 -3.97 -3.36
C ALA A 2 12.52 -2.90 -3.35
N ASN A 3 12.28 -1.77 -3.99
CA ASN A 3 13.24 -0.66 -4.02
C ASN A 3 13.42 -0.13 -2.58
N PRO A 4 14.63 -0.18 -2.00
CA PRO A 4 14.86 0.23 -0.61
C PRO A 4 14.67 1.74 -0.36
N ASP A 5 14.58 2.57 -1.41
CA ASP A 5 14.30 4.02 -1.29
C ASP A 5 12.82 4.36 -1.07
N LEU A 6 11.93 3.36 -1.05
CA LEU A 6 10.48 3.56 -0.91
C LEU A 6 9.98 3.07 0.47
N ASP A 7 10.57 3.59 1.55
CA ASP A 7 10.08 3.29 2.91
C ASP A 7 8.75 4.01 3.18
N SER A 8 7.70 3.45 2.62
CA SER A 8 6.31 3.90 2.71
C SER A 8 5.56 3.18 3.84
N GLY A 9 6.30 2.54 4.76
CA GLY A 9 5.73 1.81 5.90
C GLY A 9 5.09 0.46 5.56
N PHE A 10 5.08 0.07 4.29
CA PHE A 10 4.55 -1.23 3.86
C PHE A 10 5.50 -2.37 4.17
N VAL A 11 4.97 -3.41 4.80
CA VAL A 11 5.67 -4.69 5.01
C VAL A 11 5.12 -5.70 4.02
N TYR A 12 5.97 -6.38 3.27
CA TYR A 12 5.57 -7.39 2.29
C TYR A 12 5.77 -8.80 2.85
N ASN A 13 4.88 -9.71 2.50
CA ASN A 13 5.03 -11.14 2.82
C ASN A 13 5.90 -11.85 1.76
N GLU A 14 6.11 -13.16 1.95
CA GLU A 14 6.94 -13.98 1.05
C GLU A 14 6.40 -14.05 -0.39
N GLN A 15 5.11 -13.79 -0.60
CA GLN A 15 4.49 -13.73 -1.93
C GLN A 15 4.59 -12.33 -2.56
N GLY A 16 5.19 -11.35 -1.87
CA GLY A 16 5.25 -9.96 -2.32
C GLY A 16 3.95 -9.18 -2.16
N ASN A 17 2.98 -9.72 -1.41
CA ASN A 17 1.75 -9.00 -1.06
C ASN A 17 1.96 -8.14 0.18
N VAL A 18 1.27 -7.01 0.26
CA VAL A 18 1.27 -6.16 1.45
C VAL A 18 0.66 -6.92 2.63
N ASN A 19 1.42 -7.01 3.72
CA ASN A 19 0.99 -7.51 5.01
C ASN A 19 0.57 -6.34 5.91
N ILE A 20 -0.70 -5.96 5.81
CA ILE A 20 -1.27 -4.82 6.54
C ILE A 20 -1.05 -4.97 8.06
N LEU A 21 -1.26 -6.16 8.63
CA LEU A 21 -1.14 -6.39 10.08
C LEU A 21 0.28 -6.19 10.63
N ARG A 22 1.30 -6.28 9.77
CA ARG A 22 2.71 -6.04 10.14
C ARG A 22 3.21 -4.67 9.69
N SER A 23 2.40 -3.93 8.96
CA SER A 23 2.71 -2.61 8.45
C SER A 23 2.33 -1.54 9.46
N THR A 24 2.96 -0.37 9.35
CA THR A 24 2.65 0.81 10.16
C THR A 24 1.21 1.30 9.99
N PHE A 25 0.50 0.89 8.93
CA PHE A 25 -0.91 1.25 8.71
C PHE A 25 -1.88 0.55 9.66
N PHE A 26 -1.50 -0.58 10.26
CA PHE A 26 -2.35 -1.26 11.25
C PHE A 26 -2.17 -0.60 12.63
N ASP A 27 -2.79 0.56 12.80
CA ASP A 27 -2.75 1.37 14.01
C ASP A 27 -4.16 1.66 14.51
N VAL A 28 -4.72 0.77 15.34
CA VAL A 28 -6.04 0.96 15.94
C VAL A 28 -5.90 1.90 17.13
N ASN A 29 -6.55 3.06 17.08
CA ASN A 29 -6.50 4.03 18.15
C ASN A 29 -7.90 4.25 18.74
N SER A 30 -8.16 3.69 19.92
CA SER A 30 -9.46 3.81 20.59
C SER A 30 -9.83 5.23 21.05
N GLU A 31 -8.89 6.17 21.05
CA GLU A 31 -9.17 7.59 21.34
C GLU A 31 -9.67 8.35 20.11
N VAL A 32 -9.41 7.84 18.91
CA VAL A 32 -9.74 8.47 17.63
C VAL A 32 -10.82 7.68 16.88
N ASP A 33 -10.72 6.35 16.92
CA ASP A 33 -11.58 5.41 16.22
C ASP A 33 -12.69 4.94 17.19
N ASN A 34 -13.82 5.65 17.21
CA ASN A 34 -14.95 5.34 18.11
C ASN A 34 -15.72 4.09 17.64
N SER A 35 -15.50 3.66 16.40
CA SER A 35 -16.08 2.45 15.83
C SER A 35 -15.13 1.79 14.83
N VAL A 36 -15.41 0.53 14.48
CA VAL A 36 -14.70 -0.19 13.43
C VAL A 36 -14.84 0.52 12.08
N GLU A 37 -16.00 1.13 11.81
CA GLU A 37 -16.25 1.87 10.57
C GLU A 37 -15.36 3.11 10.47
N GLU A 38 -15.22 3.88 11.55
CA GLU A 38 -14.34 5.06 11.59
C GLU A 38 -12.86 4.68 11.39
N TYR A 39 -12.42 3.57 12.01
CA TYR A 39 -11.08 3.04 11.75
C TYR A 39 -10.88 2.66 10.28
N LEU A 40 -11.87 1.99 9.68
CA LEU A 40 -11.81 1.58 8.27
C LEU A 40 -11.74 2.79 7.33
N ASP A 41 -12.55 3.82 7.56
CA ASP A 41 -12.51 5.04 6.76
C ASP A 41 -11.17 5.76 6.86
N ARG A 42 -10.58 5.79 8.06
CA ARG A 42 -9.26 6.38 8.29
C ARG A 42 -8.16 5.60 7.57
N ILE A 43 -8.07 4.29 7.81
CA ILE A 43 -7.01 3.45 7.23
C ILE A 43 -7.12 3.38 5.71
N ILE A 44 -8.33 3.31 5.14
CA ILE A 44 -8.53 3.32 3.68
C ILE A 44 -7.98 4.61 3.09
N SER A 45 -8.28 5.75 3.72
CA SER A 45 -7.79 7.05 3.26
C SER A 45 -6.26 7.13 3.30
N THR A 46 -5.63 6.74 4.41
CA THR A 46 -4.17 6.74 4.55
C THR A 46 -3.48 5.75 3.60
N LEU A 47 -4.06 4.55 3.39
CA LEU A 47 -3.55 3.56 2.46
C LEU A 47 -3.62 4.06 1.01
N SER A 48 -4.70 4.74 0.63
CA SER A 48 -4.85 5.28 -0.72
C SER A 48 -3.74 6.28 -1.04
N GLU A 49 -3.48 7.21 -0.12
CA GLU A 49 -2.41 8.21 -0.27
C GLU A 49 -1.04 7.56 -0.42
N ALA A 50 -0.70 6.61 0.47
CA ALA A 50 0.58 5.92 0.41
C ALA A 50 0.75 5.08 -0.87
N ILE A 51 -0.33 4.46 -1.39
CA ILE A 51 -0.29 3.75 -2.67
C ILE A 51 -0.07 4.72 -3.83
N GLU A 52 -0.75 5.86 -3.84
CA GLU A 52 -0.57 6.88 -4.88
C GLU A 52 0.87 7.41 -4.90
N GLU A 53 1.47 7.69 -3.73
CA GLU A 53 2.88 8.06 -3.62
C GLU A 53 3.82 6.96 -4.13
N GLN A 54 3.52 5.69 -3.83
CA GLN A 54 4.30 4.59 -4.38
C GLN A 54 4.21 4.56 -5.91
N LEU A 55 3.00 4.65 -6.46
CA LEU A 55 2.76 4.58 -7.91
C LEU A 55 3.32 5.78 -8.67
N ALA A 56 3.37 6.96 -8.04
CA ALA A 56 4.01 8.14 -8.61
C ALA A 56 5.52 7.94 -8.81
N ASN A 57 6.14 7.12 -7.95
CA ASN A 57 7.56 6.78 -8.02
C ASN A 57 7.86 5.55 -8.90
N VAL A 58 6.83 4.83 -9.36
CA VAL A 58 7.01 3.71 -10.29
C VAL A 58 7.18 4.24 -11.70
N GLN A 59 8.29 3.86 -12.36
CA GLN A 59 8.40 4.03 -13.81
C GLN A 59 7.47 3.06 -14.52
N TRP A 60 6.39 3.59 -15.08
CA TRP A 60 5.47 2.83 -15.92
C TRP A 60 6.16 2.43 -17.22
N GLN A 61 6.27 1.12 -17.47
CA GLN A 61 6.69 0.58 -18.77
C GLN A 61 5.48 0.05 -19.51
N ILE A 62 5.23 0.56 -20.72
CA ILE A 62 4.24 -0.01 -21.62
C ILE A 62 4.84 -1.29 -22.21
N ALA A 63 4.39 -2.45 -21.74
CA ALA A 63 4.73 -3.73 -22.33
C ALA A 63 3.83 -4.00 -23.54
N SER A 64 4.35 -3.79 -24.76
CA SER A 64 3.72 -4.29 -25.98
C SER A 64 4.21 -5.72 -26.23
N GLY A 65 3.31 -6.70 -26.13
CA GLY A 65 3.59 -8.07 -26.57
C GLY A 65 3.60 -8.14 -28.11
N PRO A 66 4.40 -9.04 -28.72
CA PRO A 66 4.32 -9.27 -30.15
C PRO A 66 2.91 -9.73 -30.51
N ARG A 67 2.26 -9.05 -31.46
CA ARG A 67 1.05 -9.54 -32.11
C ARG A 67 1.41 -10.87 -32.78
N GLN A 68 0.96 -11.98 -32.22
CA GLN A 68 0.93 -13.26 -32.90
C GLN A 68 -0.09 -13.09 -34.04
N GLY A 69 0.42 -12.99 -35.27
CA GLY A 69 -0.37 -12.87 -36.50
C GLY A 69 -0.84 -14.22 -37.03
#